data_AF-A0A7R9L1N0-F1
#
_entry.id   AF-A0A7R9L1N0-F1
#
_cell.length_a   1.000
_cell.length_b   1.000
_cell.length_c   1.000
_cell.angle_alpha   90.00
_cell.angle_beta   90.00
_cell.angle_gamma   90.00
#
_symmetry.space_group_name_H-M   'P 1'
#
loop_
_entity.id
_entity.type
_entity.pdbx_description
1 polymer ?
#
loop_
_entity_poly.entity_id
_entity_poly.type
_entity_poly.pdbx_seq_one_letter_code
_entity_poly.pdbx_strand_id
1 'polypeptide(L)' 'MVNELLQPMASHSKTKQTSDGNYKTQFIEMSAIGSGSFGTVFKVKHRLDDKIYAVKRVQFG' A
#
# COMPACT_ATOMS: atom_id res chain seq x y z
N MET A 1 -15.02 -44.66 -3.22
CA MET A 1 -14.06 -44.38 -2.13
C MET A 1 -12.68 -44.18 -2.74
N VAL A 2 -12.26 -42.92 -2.88
CA VAL A 2 -10.87 -42.47 -2.89
C VAL A 2 -10.86 -41.14 -2.13
N ASN A 3 -9.99 -41.05 -1.12
CA ASN A 3 -9.82 -39.90 -0.24
C ASN A 3 -8.97 -38.80 -0.90
N GLU A 4 -8.95 -37.65 -0.23
CA GLU A 4 -7.76 -36.83 0.12
C GLU A 4 -7.74 -35.38 -0.38
N LEU A 5 -7.63 -34.48 0.61
CA LEU A 5 -6.97 -33.18 0.55
C LEU A 5 -7.77 -31.99 -0.01
N LEU A 6 -8.74 -31.52 0.79
CA LEU A 6 -8.89 -30.07 0.97
C LEU A 6 -7.66 -29.54 1.72
N GLN A 7 -6.56 -29.32 0.98
CA GLN A 7 -5.45 -28.53 1.48
C GLN A 7 -5.85 -27.04 1.42
N PRO A 8 -5.59 -26.25 2.48
CA PRO A 8 -5.92 -24.83 2.52
C PRO A 8 -5.00 -24.06 1.56
N MET A 9 -5.42 -23.97 0.30
CA MET A 9 -4.86 -23.05 -0.70
C MET A 9 -5.51 -21.68 -0.47
N ALA A 10 -4.84 -20.61 -0.07
CA ALA A 10 -3.44 -20.37 0.08
C ALA A 10 -3.24 -19.44 1.27
N SER A 11 -2.29 -19.83 2.13
CA SER A 11 -1.26 -19.00 2.74
C SER A 11 -1.57 -17.51 2.86
N HIS A 12 -1.48 -16.99 4.09
CA HIS A 12 -0.99 -15.64 4.33
C HIS A 12 0.38 -15.48 3.64
N SER A 13 0.37 -15.24 2.33
CA SER A 13 1.49 -14.62 1.66
C SER A 13 1.54 -13.23 2.27
N LYS A 14 2.49 -13.05 3.19
CA LYS A 14 3.21 -11.79 3.30
C LYS A 14 3.75 -11.54 1.90
N THR A 15 2.91 -11.02 1.01
CA THR A 15 3.38 -10.37 -0.19
C THR A 15 4.36 -9.35 0.34
N LYS A 16 5.61 -9.44 -0.12
CA LYS A 16 6.51 -8.30 -0.03
C LYS A 16 5.83 -7.18 -0.83
N GLN A 17 4.86 -6.50 -0.23
CA GLN A 17 4.36 -5.25 -0.74
C GLN A 17 5.52 -4.30 -0.55
N THR A 18 6.35 -4.18 -1.58
CA THR A 18 7.26 -3.06 -1.71
C THR A 18 6.34 -1.84 -1.74
N SER A 19 6.21 -1.17 -0.60
CA SER A 19 5.34 0.00 -0.40
C SER A 19 5.57 1.10 -1.44
N ASP A 20 6.73 1.10 -2.09
CA ASP A 20 7.10 2.08 -3.11
C ASP A 20 6.72 1.68 -4.54
N GLY A 21 6.64 0.38 -4.85
CA GLY A 21 6.46 -0.12 -6.22
C GLY A 21 5.09 0.25 -6.80
N ASN A 22 4.05 0.15 -5.98
CA ASN A 22 2.68 0.47 -6.39
C ASN A 22 2.33 1.95 -6.13
N TYR A 23 3.01 2.64 -5.22
CA TYR A 23 2.66 4.01 -4.88
C TYR A 23 2.80 4.96 -6.07
N LYS A 24 3.97 4.97 -6.74
CA LYS A 24 4.21 5.88 -7.87
C LYS A 24 3.37 5.52 -9.11
N THR A 25 2.96 4.26 -9.25
CA THR A 25 2.13 3.80 -10.36
C THR A 25 0.65 4.11 -10.14
N GLN A 26 0.19 4.17 -8.88
CA GLN A 26 -1.21 4.44 -8.54
C GLN A 26 -1.47 5.91 -8.20
N PHE A 27 -0.46 6.65 -7.72
CA PHE A 27 -0.63 8.01 -7.21
C PHE A 27 0.31 9.00 -7.90
N ILE A 28 -0.18 10.23 -8.04
CA ILE A 28 0.62 11.41 -8.36
C ILE A 28 0.79 12.18 -7.06
N GLU A 29 2.00 12.18 -6.51
CA GLU A 29 2.33 12.99 -5.34
C GLU A 29 2.37 14.47 -5.70
N MET A 30 1.68 15.31 -4.93
CA MET A 30 1.57 16.75 -5.20
C MET A 30 2.42 17.57 -4.24
N SER A 31 2.21 17.42 -2.93
CA SER A 31 2.94 18.17 -1.91
C SER A 31 2.90 17.47 -0.55
N ALA A 32 3.92 17.66 0.27
CA ALA A 32 3.82 17.34 1.69
C ALA A 32 2.83 18.30 2.37
N ILE A 33 1.99 17.76 3.27
CA ILE A 33 0.98 18.53 4.00
C ILE A 33 1.11 18.40 5.53
N GLY A 34 1.99 17.53 6.01
CA GLY A 34 2.30 17.43 7.43
C GLY A 34 3.41 16.44 7.72
N SER A 35 4.09 16.63 8.85
CA SER A 35 5.12 15.71 9.37
C SER A 35 4.94 15.53 10.87
N GLY A 36 5.33 14.36 11.38
CA GLY A 36 5.31 14.05 12.80
C GLY A 36 6.24 12.89 13.14
N SER A 37 6.21 12.44 14.40
CA SER A 37 7.09 11.38 14.92
C SER A 37 7.07 10.07 14.12
N PHE A 38 5.96 9.78 13.45
CA PHE A 38 5.77 8.56 12.67
C PHE A 38 5.99 8.73 11.16
N GLY A 39 6.35 9.93 10.69
CA GLY A 39 6.64 10.19 9.27
C GLY A 39 5.85 11.37 8.67
N THR A 40 5.74 11.36 7.34
CA THR A 40 5.25 12.51 6.55
C THR A 40 3.96 12.15 5.80
N VAL A 41 3.01 13.07 5.77
CA VAL A 41 1.75 12.98 5.03
C VAL A 41 1.84 13.82 3.76
N PHE A 42 1.46 13.24 2.63
CA PHE A 42 1.45 13.86 1.32
C PHE A 42 0.02 13.98 0.79
N LYS A 43 -0.27 15.11 0.15
CA LYS A 43 -1.42 15.27 -0.74
C LYS A 43 -1.09 14.58 -2.05
N VAL A 44 -1.99 13.70 -2.49
CA VAL A 44 -1.83 12.93 -3.72
C VAL A 44 -3.10 12.94 -4.55
N LYS A 45 -2.96 12.73 -5.85
CA LYS A 45 -4.07 12.37 -6.75
C LYS A 45 -3.98 10.89 -7.08
N HIS A 46 -5.04 10.12 -6.80
CA HIS A 46 -5.12 8.72 -7.19
C HIS A 46 -5.52 8.64 -8.67
N ARG A 47 -4.75 7.88 -9.46
CA ARG A 47 -4.87 7.85 -10.92
C ARG A 47 -6.13 7.13 -11.41
N LEU A 48 -6.67 6.19 -10.63
CA LEU A 48 -7.83 5.39 -11.02
C LEU A 48 -9.14 6.16 -10.93
N ASP A 49 -9.32 6.95 -9.88
CA ASP A 49 -10.58 7.64 -9.57
C ASP A 49 -10.49 9.16 -9.66
N ASP A 50 -9.32 9.70 -10.03
CA ASP A 50 -8.99 11.12 -10.11
C ASP A 50 -9.21 11.92 -8.80
N LYS A 51 -9.38 11.23 -7.65
CA LYS A 51 -9.65 11.87 -6.36
C LYS A 51 -8.38 12.26 -5.62
N ILE A 52 -8.53 13.20 -4.70
CA ILE A 52 -7.46 13.70 -3.83
C ILE A 52 -7.50 12.97 -2.49
N TYR A 53 -6.34 12.49 -2.04
CA TYR A 53 -6.17 11.77 -0.79
C TYR A 53 -4.96 12.28 -0.01
N ALA A 54 -4.93 11.96 1.29
CA ALA A 54 -3.75 12.07 2.12
C ALA A 54 -3.10 10.69 2.27
N VAL A 55 -1.82 10.56 1.93
CA VAL A 55 -1.04 9.33 2.11
C VAL A 55 0.07 9.56 3.12
N LYS A 56 0.13 8.74 4.17
CA LYS A 56 1.17 8.81 5.21
C LYS A 56 2.29 7.81 4.94
N ARG A 57 3.51 8.30 4.75
CA ARG A 57 4.71 7.47 4.64
C ARG A 57 5.32 7.26 6.01
N VAL A 58 5.25 6.02 6.51
CA VAL A 58 5.81 5.62 7.79
C VAL A 58 7.22 5.09 7.59
N GLN A 59 8.18 5.60 8.36
CA GLN A 59 9.54 5.07 8.41
C GLN A 59 9.60 4.07 9.57
N PHE A 60 9.93 2.81 9.26
CA PHE A 60 10.31 1.85 10.28
C PHE A 60 11.82 1.98 10.46
N GLY A 61 12.24 2.35 11.67
CA GLY A 61 13.65 2.36 12.07
C GLY A 61 14.20 0.97 12.33
#